data_AF-A0A952FMV0-F1
#
_entry.id   AF-A0A952FMV0-F1
#
_cell.length_a   1.000
_cell.length_b   1.000
_cell.length_c   1.000
_cell.angle_alpha   90.00
_cell.angle_beta   90.00
_cell.angle_gamma   90.00
#
_symmetry.space_group_name_H-M   'P 1'
#
loop_
_entity.id
_entity.type
_entity.pdbx_description
1 polymer ?
#
loop_
_entity_poly.entity_id
_entity_poly.type
_entity_poly.pdbx_seq_one_letter_code
_entity_poly.pdbx_strand_id
1 'polypeptide(L)'
;MHLLRIGLVLALGLSGPASWADEWPPLPKQGFISGRAAQIADVESGDAVFVAAVDGEVIGRPMAVRIPQYVAVKGPPRVKGILVQAEEAQGVAMYGILTADGQSLVALSSDVELLGTRRPK
;
A
#
# COMPACT_ATOMS: atom_id res chain seq x y z
N MET A 1 -8.65 -43.09 25.87
CA MET A 1 -7.99 -41.90 25.30
C MET A 1 -7.66 -42.21 23.84
N HIS A 2 -8.54 -41.83 22.91
CA HIS A 2 -8.33 -42.05 21.49
C HIS A 2 -7.64 -40.81 20.91
N LEU A 3 -6.42 -41.00 20.41
CA LEU A 3 -5.66 -39.97 19.73
C LEU A 3 -6.30 -39.71 18.37
N LEU A 4 -6.92 -38.54 18.22
CA LEU A 4 -7.43 -38.03 16.95
C LEU A 4 -6.23 -37.70 16.05
N ARG A 5 -5.99 -38.53 15.02
CA ARG A 5 -5.02 -38.22 13.97
C ARG A 5 -5.63 -37.18 13.03
N ILE A 6 -5.24 -35.92 13.20
CA ILE A 6 -5.56 -34.85 12.26
C ILE A 6 -4.60 -34.98 11.08
N GLY A 7 -5.11 -35.38 9.92
CA GLY A 7 -4.37 -35.35 8.67
C GLY A 7 -4.44 -33.95 8.06
N LEU A 8 -3.30 -33.29 7.88
CA LEU A 8 -3.18 -32.07 7.07
C LEU A 8 -2.92 -32.49 5.62
N VAL A 9 -3.85 -32.19 4.72
CA VAL A 9 -3.63 -32.30 3.27
C VAL A 9 -3.21 -30.92 2.77
N LEU A 10 -1.94 -30.78 2.40
CA LEU A 10 -1.41 -29.60 1.72
C LEU A 10 -1.46 -29.85 0.21
N ALA A 11 -2.48 -29.33 -0.47
CA ALA A 11 -2.50 -29.27 -1.93
C ALA A 11 -1.68 -28.04 -2.38
N LEU A 12 -0.44 -28.26 -2.80
CA LEU A 12 0.38 -27.23 -3.47
C LEU A 12 -0.14 -27.04 -4.91
N GLY A 13 -1.16 -26.22 -5.06
CA GLY A 13 -1.52 -25.65 -6.35
C GLY A 13 -0.52 -24.55 -6.71
N LEU A 14 0.58 -24.88 -7.39
CA LEU A 14 1.45 -23.89 -8.02
C LEU A 14 0.77 -23.36 -9.30
N SER A 15 -0.22 -22.50 -9.12
CA SER A 15 -0.54 -21.46 -10.11
C SER A 15 -0.10 -20.13 -9.49
N GLY A 16 1.21 -19.87 -9.55
CA GLY A 16 1.71 -18.54 -9.25
C GLY A 16 1.20 -17.59 -10.32
N PRO A 17 0.59 -16.44 -9.97
CA PRO A 17 0.35 -15.40 -10.95
C PRO A 17 1.68 -14.99 -11.58
N ALA A 18 1.64 -14.57 -12.84
CA ALA A 18 2.80 -13.98 -13.52
C ALA A 18 3.44 -12.93 -12.61
N SER A 19 4.70 -13.14 -12.27
CA SER A 19 5.50 -12.21 -11.48
C SER A 19 5.59 -10.89 -12.25
N TRP A 20 4.80 -9.89 -11.84
CA TRP A 20 5.02 -8.48 -12.18
C TRP A 20 6.15 -7.87 -11.36
N ALA A 21 6.96 -8.67 -10.65
CA ALA A 21 7.98 -8.17 -9.72
C ALA A 21 8.97 -7.17 -10.37
N ASP A 22 9.18 -7.26 -11.69
CA ASP A 22 10.02 -6.32 -12.42
C ASP A 22 9.26 -5.20 -13.16
N GLU A 23 7.96 -5.34 -13.41
CA GLU A 23 7.19 -4.37 -14.19
C GLU A 23 6.38 -3.43 -13.30
N TRP A 24 6.41 -2.14 -13.64
CA TRP A 24 5.63 -1.13 -12.96
C TRP A 24 4.12 -1.37 -13.17
N PRO A 25 3.30 -1.50 -12.09
CA PRO A 25 1.86 -1.70 -12.24
C PRO A 25 1.18 -0.51 -12.95
N PRO A 26 0.03 -0.69 -13.61
CA PRO A 26 -0.72 0.44 -14.17
C PRO A 26 -1.24 1.34 -13.04
N LEU A 27 -1.25 2.67 -13.24
CA LEU A 27 -1.90 3.56 -12.29
C LEU A 27 -3.40 3.25 -12.22
N PRO A 28 -3.96 3.06 -11.01
CA PRO A 28 -5.36 2.74 -10.85
C PRO A 28 -6.24 3.97 -11.12
N LYS A 29 -7.52 3.73 -11.42
CA LYS A 29 -8.53 4.80 -11.59
C LYS A 29 -9.42 4.99 -10.35
N GLN A 30 -9.33 4.06 -9.39
CA GLN A 30 -10.06 3.98 -8.12
C GLN A 30 -9.19 3.20 -7.11
N GLY A 31 -9.57 3.06 -5.83
CA GLY A 31 -8.70 2.38 -4.85
C GLY A 31 -7.57 3.28 -4.35
N PHE A 32 -7.83 4.59 -4.26
CA PHE A 32 -6.89 5.57 -3.73
C PHE A 32 -7.65 6.77 -3.15
N ILE A 33 -7.03 7.48 -2.20
CA ILE A 33 -7.57 8.72 -1.65
C ILE A 33 -6.63 9.91 -1.88
N SER A 34 -7.23 11.09 -2.01
CA SER A 34 -6.52 12.34 -2.22
C SER A 34 -7.34 13.51 -1.68
N GLY A 35 -6.65 14.56 -1.21
CA GLY A 35 -7.29 15.83 -0.83
C GLY A 35 -8.10 15.80 0.48
N ARG A 36 -8.16 14.66 1.17
CA ARG A 36 -8.78 14.50 2.49
C ARG A 36 -8.05 13.41 3.29
N ALA A 37 -8.25 13.41 4.60
CA ALA A 37 -7.78 12.34 5.48
C ALA A 37 -8.59 11.05 5.27
N ALA A 38 -7.92 9.90 5.40
CA ALA A 38 -8.54 8.59 5.41
C ALA A 38 -9.51 8.43 6.58
N GLN A 39 -10.57 7.70 6.31
CA GLN A 39 -11.54 7.20 7.27
C GLN A 39 -11.45 5.67 7.31
N ILE A 40 -12.01 5.07 8.35
CA ILE A 40 -12.04 3.59 8.49
C ILE A 40 -12.69 2.93 7.27
N ALA A 41 -13.79 3.52 6.77
CA ALA A 41 -14.49 3.05 5.58
C ALA A 41 -13.62 3.05 4.31
N ASP A 42 -12.62 3.92 4.20
CA ASP A 42 -11.72 3.95 3.05
C ASP A 42 -10.77 2.75 3.07
N VAL A 43 -10.32 2.32 4.25
CA VAL A 43 -9.50 1.11 4.39
C VAL A 43 -10.35 -0.12 4.12
N GLU A 44 -11.58 -0.16 4.63
CA GLU A 44 -12.52 -1.28 4.41
C GLU A 44 -12.92 -1.44 2.94
N SER A 45 -12.98 -0.34 2.18
CA SER A 45 -13.26 -0.34 0.74
C SER A 45 -12.03 -0.50 -0.14
N GLY A 46 -10.82 -0.45 0.44
CA GLY A 46 -9.55 -0.56 -0.28
C GLY A 46 -9.10 0.73 -0.98
N ASP A 47 -9.70 1.88 -0.63
CA ASP A 47 -9.29 3.21 -1.13
C ASP A 47 -8.11 3.79 -0.32
N ALA A 48 -7.86 3.31 0.89
CA ALA A 48 -6.76 3.72 1.75
C ALA A 48 -5.99 2.52 2.33
N VAL A 49 -4.73 2.72 2.70
CA VAL A 49 -3.88 1.70 3.33
C VAL A 49 -3.93 1.80 4.85
N PHE A 50 -4.13 3.00 5.40
CA PHE A 50 -4.16 3.22 6.84
C PHE A 50 -5.09 4.37 7.23
N VAL A 51 -5.42 4.46 8.51
CA VAL A 51 -6.04 5.63 9.14
C VAL A 51 -5.12 6.11 10.26
N ALA A 52 -4.77 7.40 10.26
CA ALA A 52 -4.08 8.02 11.37
C ALA A 52 -5.11 8.52 12.40
N ALA A 53 -5.19 7.87 13.55
CA ALA A 53 -6.13 8.20 14.61
C ALA A 53 -5.51 8.09 16.00
N VAL A 54 -6.02 8.89 16.95
CA VAL A 54 -5.73 8.83 18.39
C VAL A 54 -7.06 8.79 19.13
N ASP A 55 -7.24 7.82 20.02
CA ASP A 55 -8.48 7.61 20.77
C ASP A 55 -9.75 7.55 19.90
N GLY A 56 -9.61 7.03 18.68
CA GLY A 56 -10.69 6.90 17.69
C GLY A 56 -10.96 8.17 16.87
N GLU A 57 -10.31 9.28 17.17
CA GLU A 57 -10.41 10.52 16.40
C GLU A 57 -9.37 10.56 15.28
N VAL A 58 -9.81 10.81 14.04
CA VAL A 58 -8.92 10.95 12.88
C VAL A 58 -8.12 12.24 13.00
N ILE A 59 -6.79 12.09 13.02
CA ILE A 59 -5.84 13.21 13.14
C ILE A 59 -4.98 13.41 11.89
N GLY A 60 -5.16 12.55 10.88
CA GLY A 60 -4.47 12.65 9.60
C GLY A 60 -4.83 13.93 8.87
N ARG A 61 -3.85 14.50 8.15
CA ARG A 61 -4.05 15.63 7.24
C ARG A 61 -3.55 15.24 5.85
N PRO A 62 -4.31 15.50 4.78
CA PRO A 62 -3.86 15.17 3.43
C PRO A 62 -2.61 15.97 3.08
N MET A 63 -1.65 15.30 2.44
CA MET A 63 -0.47 15.96 1.87
C MET A 63 -0.76 16.44 0.45
N ALA A 64 -0.19 17.59 0.07
CA ALA A 64 -0.33 18.17 -1.26
C ALA A 64 0.59 17.49 -2.30
N VAL A 65 0.35 16.21 -2.56
CA VAL A 65 1.06 15.41 -3.58
C VAL A 65 0.07 14.80 -4.56
N ARG A 66 0.54 14.53 -5.79
CA ARG A 66 -0.31 13.90 -6.81
C ARG A 66 -0.56 12.43 -6.47
N ILE A 67 -1.81 12.00 -6.50
CA ILE A 67 -2.21 10.60 -6.29
C ILE A 67 -3.24 10.23 -7.38
N PRO A 68 -3.14 9.06 -8.01
CA PRO A 68 -2.06 8.08 -7.85
C PRO A 68 -0.79 8.48 -8.63
N GLN A 69 0.37 8.01 -8.17
CA GLN A 69 1.64 8.18 -8.90
C GLN A 69 2.61 7.04 -8.60
N TYR A 70 3.60 6.83 -9.47
CA TYR A 70 4.66 5.84 -9.26
C TYR A 70 5.59 6.24 -8.12
N VAL A 71 6.03 5.25 -7.35
CA VAL A 71 6.99 5.44 -6.25
C VAL A 71 8.00 4.32 -6.18
N ALA A 72 9.16 4.63 -5.60
CA ALA A 72 10.06 3.59 -5.13
C ALA A 72 10.45 3.81 -3.67
N VAL A 73 10.37 2.76 -2.87
CA VAL A 73 10.80 2.75 -1.48
C VAL A 73 12.27 2.33 -1.42
N LYS A 74 13.08 3.11 -0.71
CA LYS A 74 14.52 2.86 -0.51
C LYS A 74 14.71 1.59 0.31
N GLY A 75 15.73 0.81 -0.04
CA GLY A 75 16.12 -0.39 0.69
C GLY A 75 16.83 -1.41 -0.22
N PRO A 76 17.46 -2.45 0.35
CA PRO A 76 17.88 -3.64 -0.37
C PRO A 76 16.90 -4.82 -0.07
N PRO A 77 15.99 -5.21 -1.00
CA PRO A 77 15.78 -4.66 -2.33
C PRO A 77 14.94 -3.38 -2.33
N ARG A 78 15.07 -2.59 -3.40
CA ARG A 78 14.23 -1.40 -3.65
C ARG A 78 12.83 -1.88 -4.02
N VAL A 79 11.80 -1.34 -3.38
CA VAL A 79 10.41 -1.75 -3.63
C VAL A 79 9.76 -0.77 -4.61
N LYS A 80 9.20 -1.29 -5.70
CA LYS A 80 8.43 -0.51 -6.69
C LYS A 80 6.94 -0.55 -6.32
N GLY A 81 6.24 0.56 -6.52
CA GLY A 81 4.80 0.62 -6.27
C GLY A 81 4.12 1.87 -6.78
N ILE A 82 2.89 2.05 -6.32
CA ILE A 82 2.01 3.18 -6.62
C ILE A 82 1.61 3.82 -5.30
N LEU A 83 1.80 5.12 -5.19
CA LEU A 83 1.24 5.92 -4.11
C LEU A 83 -0.28 5.97 -4.25
N VAL A 84 -1.00 5.51 -3.23
CA VAL A 84 -2.47 5.51 -3.17
C VAL A 84 -3.01 6.37 -2.02
N GLN A 85 -2.15 6.80 -1.09
CA GLN A 85 -2.49 7.66 0.03
C GLN A 85 -1.26 8.45 0.48
N ALA A 86 -1.45 9.71 0.88
CA ALA A 86 -0.40 10.52 1.48
C ALA A 86 -0.95 11.46 2.56
N GLU A 87 -0.51 11.26 3.79
CA GLU A 87 -1.00 12.01 4.95
C GLU A 87 0.12 12.32 5.94
N GLU A 88 -0.05 13.41 6.66
CA GLU A 88 0.76 13.77 7.82
C GLU A 88 -0.08 13.68 9.09
N ALA A 89 0.48 13.05 10.13
CA ALA A 89 -0.10 13.06 11.46
C ALA A 89 1.00 13.37 12.48
N GLN A 90 0.76 14.33 13.37
CA GLN A 90 1.73 14.74 14.41
C GLN A 90 3.14 15.03 13.89
N GLY A 91 3.26 15.62 12.69
CA GLY A 91 4.54 15.93 12.06
C GLY A 91 5.24 14.75 11.38
N VAL A 92 4.60 13.57 11.35
CA VAL A 92 5.09 12.38 10.65
C VAL A 92 4.35 12.25 9.32
N ALA A 93 5.10 12.42 8.23
CA ALA A 93 4.59 12.28 6.86
C ALA A 93 4.71 10.83 6.38
N MET A 94 3.58 10.23 6.02
CA MET A 94 3.42 8.82 5.68
C MET A 94 2.75 8.65 4.32
N TYR A 95 3.16 7.61 3.61
CA TYR A 95 2.62 7.20 2.33
C TYR A 95 2.04 5.79 2.41
N GLY A 96 0.81 5.63 1.92
CA GLY A 96 0.22 4.33 1.62
C GLY A 96 0.54 3.95 0.18
N ILE A 97 1.13 2.78 -0.01
CA ILE A 97 1.68 2.32 -1.28
C ILE A 97 1.09 0.95 -1.61
N LEU A 98 0.63 0.79 -2.86
CA LEU A 98 0.34 -0.51 -3.45
C LEU A 98 1.59 -0.99 -4.19
N THR A 99 2.22 -2.07 -3.74
CA THR A 99 3.45 -2.62 -4.31
C THR A 99 3.16 -3.41 -5.59
N ALA A 100 4.19 -3.65 -6.40
CA ALA A 100 4.05 -4.34 -7.69
C ALA A 100 3.50 -5.78 -7.59
N ASP A 101 3.69 -6.44 -6.44
CA ASP A 101 3.11 -7.74 -6.10
C ASP A 101 1.70 -7.65 -5.48
N GLY A 102 1.10 -6.45 -5.48
CA GLY A 102 -0.27 -6.20 -5.03
C GLY A 102 -0.45 -6.11 -3.52
N GLN A 103 0.63 -6.00 -2.75
CA GLN A 103 0.57 -5.80 -1.30
C GLN A 103 0.44 -4.32 -0.93
N SER A 104 -0.06 -4.04 0.27
CA SER A 104 -0.09 -2.69 0.82
C SER A 104 1.11 -2.46 1.74
N LEU A 105 1.71 -1.28 1.64
CA LEU A 105 2.85 -0.84 2.44
C LEU A 105 2.62 0.58 2.96
N VAL A 106 2.94 0.80 4.24
CA VAL A 106 3.07 2.15 4.82
C VAL A 106 4.56 2.48 4.93
N ALA A 107 4.96 3.63 4.40
CA ALA A 107 6.34 4.09 4.46
C ALA A 107 6.41 5.56 4.86
N LEU A 108 7.50 5.95 5.53
CA LEU A 108 7.79 7.36 5.78
C LEU A 108 8.13 8.06 4.46
N SER A 109 7.70 9.31 4.31
CA SER A 109 8.02 10.09 3.11
C SER A 109 9.52 10.22 2.84
N SER A 110 10.36 10.19 3.89
CA SER A 110 11.83 10.22 3.78
C SER A 110 12.42 9.01 3.05
N ASP A 111 11.71 7.88 3.07
CA ASP A 111 12.15 6.61 2.49
C ASP A 111 11.59 6.37 1.10
N VAL A 112 10.79 7.31 0.57
CA VAL A 112 10.07 7.13 -0.68
C VAL A 112 10.48 8.18 -1.71
N GLU A 113 10.83 7.70 -2.89
CA GLU A 113 11.03 8.53 -4.07
C GLU A 113 9.73 8.60 -4.87
N LEU A 114 9.26 9.82 -5.13
CA LEU A 114 8.10 10.08 -5.98
C LEU A 114 8.54 10.17 -7.45
N LEU A 115 8.00 9.32 -8.31
CA LEU A 115 8.43 9.16 -9.70
C LEU A 115 7.44 9.77 -10.71
N GLY A 116 6.31 10.31 -10.23
CA GLY A 116 5.29 10.94 -11.06
C GLY A 116 4.36 9.96 -11.77
N THR A 117 3.60 10.45 -12.76
CA THR A 117 2.50 9.68 -13.37
C THR A 117 2.88 8.97 -14.68
N ARG A 118 4.11 9.15 -15.15
CA ARG A 118 4.62 8.44 -16.32
C ARG A 118 5.31 7.18 -15.83
N ARG A 119 4.96 6.04 -16.43
CA ARG A 119 5.58 4.76 -16.12
C ARG A 119 7.11 4.88 -16.24
N PRO A 120 7.88 4.60 -15.17
CA PRO A 120 9.34 4.61 -15.26
C PRO A 120 9.83 3.50 -16.19
N LYS A 121 11.05 3.68 -16.74
CA LYS A 121 11.71 2.69 -17.59
C LYS A 121 12.40 1.62 -16.75
#